data_AF-A0A196SDP3-F1
#
_entry.id   AF-A0A196SDP3-F1
#
_cell.length_a   1.000
_cell.length_b   1.000
_cell.length_c   1.000
_cell.angle_alpha   90.00
_cell.angle_beta   90.00
_cell.angle_gamma   90.00
#
_symmetry.space_group_name_H-M   'P 1'
#
loop_
_entity.id
_entity.type
_entity.pdbx_description
1 polymer ?
#
loop_
_entity_poly.entity_id
_entity_poly.type
_entity_poly.pdbx_seq_one_letter_code
_entity_poly.pdbx_strand_id
1 'polypeptide(L)'
;MRKTAITKGLAFIYEVSKNTEVFNTFGNDIIQCFYDISKVSPEPIRRLALQYLDVVKRRWLNTLQSGYWKAREVPNPQEVLDAAIVLYSLQCLSSDVHFGVELQKYVVADSSQLKKSLVSVIDLFGWNAKEECIPTTVVDLCTKCHRRSPRRSTQCKFCGTEVVVITPYRALSNSLIYGFYCKMAGIELECDYDDYLRWLPSLRPYKSSNELPWKEFVDECYLITHVVFTLSQWGQLRLQIQQLPHEYLFLREHLPLLLQKQDVHLVGEFVECLRIFGVAENASLILEGMHFLLEEQNADGSWDNKRKEMNVDEAYVAYHATMVAIQALIPSEFSGFGCMNESTETIVSRWYGEEFLKCRQIPSPISTKDAIPPEQDFMYDKRLQRMDDDIDVILDSIDPILLAMASKQRQQRK
;
A
#
# COMPACT_ATOMS: atom_id res chain seq x y z
N MET A 1 6.74 -28.75 1.25
CA MET A 1 7.38 -27.59 0.61
C MET A 1 6.73 -26.27 1.06
N ARG A 2 5.48 -25.99 0.67
CA ARG A 2 4.71 -24.77 1.04
C ARG A 2 4.77 -24.37 2.53
N LYS A 3 4.36 -25.25 3.44
CA LYS A 3 4.43 -25.01 4.90
C LYS A 3 5.85 -24.64 5.38
N THR A 4 6.87 -25.34 4.88
CA THR A 4 8.26 -25.09 5.23
C THR A 4 8.71 -23.71 4.74
N ALA A 5 8.33 -23.32 3.52
CA ALA A 5 8.63 -21.99 2.98
C ALA A 5 8.02 -20.89 3.84
N ILE A 6 6.74 -21.02 4.19
CA ILE A 6 6.04 -20.07 5.07
C ILE A 6 6.72 -19.96 6.43
N THR A 7 7.05 -21.09 7.07
CA THR A 7 7.73 -21.09 8.38
C THR A 7 9.10 -20.41 8.32
N LYS A 8 9.86 -20.62 7.24
CA LYS A 8 11.15 -19.94 7.04
C LYS A 8 10.96 -18.44 6.84
N GLY A 9 10.00 -18.03 6.03
CA GLY A 9 9.68 -16.61 5.83
C GLY A 9 9.27 -15.90 7.12
N LEU A 10 8.39 -16.52 7.92
CA LEU A 10 8.01 -16.00 9.24
C LEU A 10 9.21 -15.87 10.17
N ALA A 11 10.13 -16.85 10.16
CA ALA A 11 11.37 -16.78 10.92
C ALA A 11 12.27 -15.64 10.44
N PHE A 12 12.39 -15.41 9.13
CA PHE A 12 13.13 -14.28 8.59
C PHE A 12 12.56 -12.93 9.06
N ILE A 13 11.24 -12.72 8.93
CA ILE A 13 10.59 -11.48 9.41
C ILE A 13 10.85 -11.28 10.90
N TYR A 14 10.80 -12.36 11.69
CA TYR A 14 11.12 -12.30 13.12
C TYR A 14 12.59 -11.92 13.37
N GLU A 15 13.55 -12.46 12.62
CA GLU A 15 14.96 -12.06 12.73
C GLU A 15 15.17 -10.59 12.34
N VAL A 16 14.52 -10.12 11.28
CA VAL A 16 14.53 -8.70 10.87
C VAL A 16 14.03 -7.80 12.01
N SER A 17 12.97 -8.22 12.70
CA SER A 17 12.41 -7.49 13.85
C SER A 17 13.36 -7.34 15.05
N LYS A 18 14.46 -8.11 15.10
CA LYS A 18 15.46 -8.00 16.18
C LYS A 18 16.38 -6.80 16.00
N ASN A 19 16.60 -6.34 14.77
CA ASN A 19 17.41 -5.15 14.51
C ASN A 19 16.70 -3.89 15.04
N THR A 20 17.40 -3.11 15.86
CA THR A 20 16.83 -1.93 16.53
C THR A 20 16.51 -0.78 15.58
N GLU A 21 17.35 -0.53 14.58
CA GLU A 21 17.10 0.52 13.59
C GLU A 21 15.87 0.17 12.75
N VAL A 22 15.82 -1.06 12.23
CA VAL A 22 14.67 -1.60 11.49
C VAL A 22 13.39 -1.52 12.32
N PHE A 23 13.41 -2.02 13.56
CA PHE A 23 12.22 -2.04 14.40
C PHE A 23 11.73 -0.63 14.76
N ASN A 24 12.63 0.35 14.83
CA ASN A 24 12.26 1.74 15.05
C ASN A 24 11.72 2.41 13.77
N THR A 25 12.02 1.90 12.58
CA THR A 25 11.57 2.49 11.32
C THR A 25 10.24 1.91 10.85
N PHE A 26 10.06 0.58 10.91
CA PHE A 26 8.84 -0.09 10.41
C PHE A 26 8.38 -1.26 11.30
N GLY A 27 8.69 -1.21 12.60
CA GLY A 27 8.25 -2.23 13.55
C GLY A 27 6.73 -2.34 13.68
N ASN A 28 5.99 -1.25 13.41
CA ASN A 28 4.53 -1.23 13.30
C ASN A 28 4.03 -2.18 12.21
N ASP A 29 4.65 -2.17 11.05
CA ASP A 29 4.26 -3.03 9.92
C ASP A 29 4.51 -4.50 10.28
N ILE A 30 5.64 -4.80 10.93
CA ILE A 30 5.95 -6.17 11.39
C ILE A 30 4.90 -6.69 12.38
N ILE A 31 4.44 -5.85 13.31
CA ILE A 31 3.38 -6.21 14.27
C ILE A 31 2.08 -6.50 13.53
N GLN A 32 1.70 -5.61 12.61
CA GLN A 32 0.50 -5.76 11.80
C GLN A 32 0.57 -7.03 10.92
N CYS A 33 1.71 -7.30 10.29
CA CYS A 33 1.96 -8.49 9.48
C CYS A 33 1.71 -9.79 10.28
N PHE A 34 2.33 -9.94 11.46
CA PHE A 34 2.10 -11.15 12.25
C PHE A 34 0.64 -11.25 12.75
N TYR A 35 0.01 -10.12 13.03
CA TYR A 35 -1.41 -10.08 13.39
C TYR A 35 -2.29 -10.56 12.23
N ASP A 36 -2.16 -9.99 11.04
CA ASP A 36 -2.98 -10.33 9.86
C ASP A 36 -2.78 -11.79 9.49
N ILE A 37 -1.52 -12.25 9.44
CA ILE A 37 -1.20 -13.66 9.20
C ILE A 37 -1.90 -14.57 10.23
N SER A 38 -1.94 -14.18 11.50
CA SER A 38 -2.61 -15.00 12.54
C SER A 38 -4.14 -15.09 12.38
N LYS A 39 -4.75 -14.15 11.65
CA LYS A 39 -6.19 -14.12 11.40
C LYS A 39 -6.59 -14.95 10.19
N VAL A 40 -5.72 -15.03 9.19
CA VAL A 40 -6.02 -15.69 7.90
C VAL A 40 -5.36 -17.07 7.76
N SER A 41 -4.56 -17.50 8.74
CA SER A 41 -3.82 -18.76 8.67
C SER A 41 -4.45 -19.90 9.46
N PRO A 42 -4.35 -21.14 8.96
CA PRO A 42 -4.63 -22.35 9.73
C PRO A 42 -3.49 -22.67 10.72
N GLU A 43 -3.75 -23.60 11.63
CA GLU A 43 -2.70 -24.23 12.44
C GLU A 43 -1.75 -25.07 11.56
N PRO A 44 -0.43 -25.12 11.88
CA PRO A 44 0.25 -24.46 13.00
C PRO A 44 0.82 -23.07 12.67
N ILE A 45 0.58 -22.54 11.47
CA ILE A 45 1.13 -21.25 11.00
C ILE A 45 0.60 -20.12 11.89
N ARG A 46 -0.70 -20.13 12.18
CA ARG A 46 -1.35 -19.21 13.11
C ARG A 46 -0.63 -19.13 14.46
N ARG A 47 -0.38 -20.28 15.09
CA ARG A 47 0.31 -20.34 16.39
C ARG A 47 1.70 -19.74 16.32
N LEU A 48 2.45 -20.02 15.26
CA LEU A 48 3.79 -19.45 15.08
C LEU A 48 3.73 -17.92 14.93
N ALA A 49 2.80 -17.41 14.11
CA ALA A 49 2.59 -15.97 13.96
C ALA A 49 2.23 -15.31 15.30
N LEU A 50 1.32 -15.91 16.08
CA LEU A 50 0.97 -15.42 17.43
C LEU A 50 2.15 -15.44 18.41
N GLN A 51 3.03 -16.45 18.32
CA GLN A 51 4.24 -16.52 19.16
C GLN A 51 5.20 -15.37 18.85
N TYR A 52 5.47 -15.10 17.56
CA TYR A 52 6.31 -13.98 17.18
C TYR A 52 5.65 -12.64 17.51
N LEU A 53 4.35 -12.53 17.29
CA LEU A 53 3.56 -11.35 17.63
C LEU A 53 3.66 -10.99 19.11
N ASP A 54 3.55 -11.97 20.02
CA ASP A 54 3.68 -11.72 21.45
C ASP A 54 5.06 -11.15 21.84
N VAL A 55 6.13 -11.62 21.19
CA VAL A 55 7.49 -11.11 21.42
C VAL A 55 7.64 -9.68 20.90
N VAL A 56 7.25 -9.41 19.65
CA VAL A 56 7.40 -8.07 19.05
C VAL A 56 6.47 -7.05 19.72
N LYS A 57 5.26 -7.46 20.11
CA LYS A 57 4.32 -6.63 20.89
C LYS A 57 4.93 -6.20 22.21
N ARG A 58 5.55 -7.12 22.97
CA ARG A 58 6.21 -6.77 24.25
C ARG A 58 7.37 -5.80 24.04
N ARG A 59 8.19 -6.01 23.00
CA ARG A 59 9.25 -5.06 22.63
C ARG A 59 8.67 -3.67 22.37
N TRP A 60 7.58 -3.60 21.60
CA TRP A 60 6.91 -2.34 21.29
C TRP A 60 6.32 -1.64 22.50
N LEU A 61 5.62 -2.36 23.38
CA LEU A 61 5.06 -1.79 24.61
C LEU A 61 6.17 -1.17 25.50
N ASN A 62 7.33 -1.82 25.58
CA ASN A 62 8.49 -1.26 26.28
C ASN A 62 9.01 0.02 25.59
N THR A 63 9.05 0.03 24.25
CA THR A 63 9.42 1.21 23.44
C THR A 63 8.44 2.37 23.68
N LEU A 64 7.13 2.13 23.71
CA LEU A 64 6.12 3.13 24.06
C LEU A 64 6.31 3.67 25.49
N GLN A 65 6.51 2.79 26.48
CA GLN A 65 6.77 3.19 27.87
C GLN A 65 8.07 4.01 28.01
N SER A 66 9.05 3.76 27.17
CA SER A 66 10.30 4.54 27.10
C SER A 66 10.15 5.91 26.42
N GLY A 67 8.95 6.22 25.91
CA GLY A 67 8.63 7.50 25.30
C GLY A 67 8.87 7.55 23.78
N TYR A 68 8.63 6.46 23.06
CA TYR A 68 8.60 6.49 21.59
C TYR A 68 7.48 7.41 21.09
N TRP A 69 6.28 7.28 21.66
CA TRP A 69 5.28 8.34 21.69
C TRP A 69 5.57 9.26 22.90
N LYS A 70 6.68 9.99 22.84
CA LYS A 70 6.79 11.20 23.66
C LYS A 70 5.74 12.13 23.07
N ALA A 71 4.72 12.47 23.84
CA ALA A 71 3.82 13.58 23.54
C ALA A 71 4.69 14.80 23.19
N ARG A 72 4.99 14.97 21.90
CA ARG A 72 5.60 16.17 21.37
C ARG A 72 4.50 17.22 21.35
N GLU A 73 4.88 18.48 21.42
CA GLU A 73 3.89 19.56 21.32
C GLU A 73 3.10 19.48 20.00
N VAL A 74 3.71 18.98 18.91
CA VAL A 74 3.06 18.75 17.60
C VAL A 74 3.73 17.57 16.86
N PRO A 75 3.06 16.44 16.62
CA PRO A 75 3.56 15.34 15.78
C PRO A 75 3.55 15.71 14.30
N ASN A 76 4.40 15.05 13.50
CA ASN A 76 4.36 15.17 12.04
C ASN A 76 3.35 14.17 11.43
N PRO A 77 2.95 14.34 10.16
CA PRO A 77 1.99 13.45 9.49
C PRO A 77 2.33 11.96 9.56
N GLN A 78 3.59 11.57 9.30
CA GLN A 78 3.99 10.15 9.38
C GLN A 78 3.81 9.58 10.79
N GLU A 79 4.19 10.34 11.82
CA GLU A 79 4.01 9.92 13.22
C GLU A 79 2.53 9.67 13.57
N VAL A 80 1.62 10.47 13.02
CA VAL A 80 0.17 10.27 13.20
C VAL A 80 -0.29 8.98 12.51
N LEU A 81 0.15 8.75 11.27
CA LEU A 81 -0.21 7.57 10.48
C LEU A 81 0.32 6.27 11.14
N ASP A 82 1.59 6.25 11.54
CA ASP A 82 2.21 5.12 12.22
C ASP A 82 1.49 4.83 13.55
N ALA A 83 1.13 5.88 14.30
CA ALA A 83 0.40 5.74 15.55
C ALA A 83 -1.01 5.16 15.35
N ALA A 84 -1.71 5.51 14.26
CA ALA A 84 -3.01 4.93 13.93
C ALA A 84 -2.92 3.43 13.59
N ILE A 85 -1.92 3.03 12.77
CA ILE A 85 -1.64 1.62 12.45
C ILE A 85 -1.40 0.84 13.74
N VAL A 86 -0.48 1.33 14.57
CA VAL A 86 -0.11 0.70 15.84
C VAL A 86 -1.30 0.60 16.78
N LEU A 87 -2.10 1.67 16.90
CA LEU A 87 -3.29 1.68 17.75
C LEU A 87 -4.24 0.57 17.36
N TYR A 88 -4.55 0.46 16.06
CA TYR A 88 -5.38 -0.61 15.52
C TYR A 88 -4.80 -1.99 15.83
N SER A 89 -3.52 -2.25 15.49
CA SER A 89 -2.89 -3.56 15.73
C SER A 89 -2.94 -3.95 17.20
N LEU A 90 -2.72 -2.99 18.10
CA LEU A 90 -2.73 -3.22 19.54
C LEU A 90 -4.14 -3.43 20.10
N GLN A 91 -5.13 -2.65 19.67
CA GLN A 91 -6.54 -2.83 20.04
C GLN A 91 -7.03 -4.23 19.65
N CYS A 92 -6.57 -4.74 18.51
CA CYS A 92 -6.88 -6.10 18.09
C CYS A 92 -6.21 -7.20 18.96
N LEU A 93 -5.18 -6.86 19.73
CA LEU A 93 -4.40 -7.78 20.56
C LEU A 93 -4.63 -7.63 22.06
N SER A 94 -5.23 -6.53 22.51
CA SER A 94 -5.52 -6.24 23.91
C SER A 94 -6.55 -5.12 23.99
N SER A 95 -7.51 -5.28 24.89
CA SER A 95 -8.55 -4.28 25.19
C SER A 95 -8.02 -3.02 25.89
N ASP A 96 -6.81 -3.05 26.44
CA ASP A 96 -6.35 -2.06 27.43
C ASP A 96 -5.50 -0.93 26.82
N VAL A 97 -5.60 -0.75 25.50
CA VAL A 97 -4.81 0.24 24.74
C VAL A 97 -5.66 1.50 24.56
N HIS A 98 -5.33 2.55 25.32
CA HIS A 98 -6.19 3.73 25.46
C HIS A 98 -5.58 5.05 24.93
N PHE A 99 -4.50 5.01 24.14
CA PHE A 99 -3.89 6.25 23.64
C PHE A 99 -4.62 6.88 22.45
N GLY A 100 -5.70 6.26 21.94
CA GLY A 100 -6.52 6.84 20.87
C GLY A 100 -7.08 8.23 21.20
N VAL A 101 -7.51 8.45 22.46
CA VAL A 101 -7.96 9.76 22.94
C VAL A 101 -6.84 10.80 22.87
N GLU A 102 -5.58 10.39 23.11
CA GLU A 102 -4.43 11.28 22.98
C GLU A 102 -4.10 11.57 21.52
N LEU A 103 -4.12 10.55 20.65
CA LEU A 103 -3.88 10.71 19.21
C LEU A 103 -4.93 11.63 18.57
N GLN A 104 -6.21 11.49 18.96
CA GLN A 104 -7.32 12.31 18.45
C GLN A 104 -7.09 13.81 18.68
N LYS A 105 -6.36 14.21 19.73
CA LYS A 105 -6.08 15.63 20.03
C LYS A 105 -5.16 16.30 19.01
N TYR A 106 -4.50 15.54 18.15
CA TYR A 106 -3.54 16.04 17.17
C TYR A 106 -4.07 16.06 15.74
N VAL A 107 -5.26 15.52 15.49
CA VAL A 107 -5.86 15.48 14.15
C VAL A 107 -7.09 16.37 14.06
N VAL A 108 -7.37 16.85 12.85
CA VAL A 108 -8.61 17.57 12.58
C VAL A 108 -9.73 16.55 12.32
N ALA A 109 -10.76 16.57 13.17
CA ALA A 109 -11.96 15.77 12.98
C ALA A 109 -13.04 16.50 12.14
N ASP A 110 -13.06 17.83 12.25
CA ASP A 110 -14.00 18.71 11.55
C ASP A 110 -13.27 19.97 11.10
N SER A 111 -13.50 20.40 9.85
CA SER A 111 -12.90 21.61 9.28
C SER A 111 -13.26 22.89 10.06
N SER A 112 -14.32 22.86 10.86
CA SER A 112 -14.64 23.94 11.81
C SER A 112 -13.62 24.10 12.96
N GLN A 113 -12.79 23.08 13.21
CA GLN A 113 -11.81 23.02 14.31
C GLN A 113 -10.37 23.32 13.89
N LEU A 114 -10.14 23.83 12.68
CA LEU A 114 -8.80 24.12 12.13
C LEU A 114 -7.97 24.98 13.10
N LYS A 115 -6.97 24.36 13.72
CA LYS A 115 -5.94 25.01 14.53
C LYS A 115 -4.58 24.64 13.94
N LYS A 116 -3.64 25.60 13.92
CA LYS A 116 -2.27 25.38 13.37
C LYS A 116 -1.48 24.25 14.03
N SER A 117 -1.90 23.77 15.20
CA SER A 117 -1.28 22.66 15.93
C SER A 117 -1.83 21.29 15.55
N LEU A 118 -2.91 21.22 14.75
CA LEU A 118 -3.55 19.98 14.34
C LEU A 118 -3.10 19.58 12.93
N VAL A 119 -3.09 18.28 12.67
CA VAL A 119 -2.77 17.66 11.40
C VAL A 119 -4.08 17.37 10.64
N SER A 120 -4.25 17.99 9.48
CA SER A 120 -5.44 17.84 8.62
C SER A 120 -5.32 16.67 7.65
N VAL A 121 -6.41 16.30 6.97
CA VAL A 121 -6.34 15.31 5.86
C VAL A 121 -5.48 15.81 4.69
N ILE A 122 -5.34 17.13 4.51
CA ILE A 122 -4.40 17.71 3.55
C ILE A 122 -2.96 17.45 3.97
N ASP A 123 -2.64 17.53 5.26
CA ASP A 123 -1.29 17.22 5.74
C ASP A 123 -0.98 15.72 5.64
N LEU A 124 -1.96 14.87 6.00
CA LEU A 124 -1.84 13.41 5.96
C LEU A 124 -1.77 12.87 4.54
N PHE A 125 -2.72 13.25 3.68
CA PHE A 125 -2.94 12.63 2.36
C PHE A 125 -2.67 13.56 1.18
N GLY A 126 -2.60 14.87 1.42
CA GLY A 126 -2.38 15.87 0.37
C GLY A 126 -3.64 16.37 -0.33
N TRP A 127 -4.82 15.85 0.05
CA TRP A 127 -6.11 16.20 -0.55
C TRP A 127 -7.30 15.85 0.36
N ASN A 128 -8.41 16.55 0.14
CA ASN A 128 -9.65 16.38 0.91
C ASN A 128 -10.72 15.80 -0.02
N ALA A 129 -11.06 14.52 0.19
CA ALA A 129 -11.94 13.82 -0.71
C ALA A 129 -13.39 14.30 -0.71
N LYS A 130 -13.83 15.10 0.28
CA LYS A 130 -15.16 15.73 0.27
C LYS A 130 -15.20 16.98 -0.60
N GLU A 131 -14.07 17.69 -0.70
CA GLU A 131 -13.97 19.01 -1.34
C GLU A 131 -13.56 18.95 -2.81
N GLU A 132 -12.83 17.92 -3.23
CA GLU A 132 -12.31 17.81 -4.59
C GLU A 132 -12.19 16.36 -5.10
N CYS A 133 -11.98 16.22 -6.41
CA CYS A 133 -11.61 14.95 -7.04
C CYS A 133 -10.13 14.63 -6.82
N ILE A 134 -9.71 13.40 -7.17
CA ILE A 134 -8.33 12.93 -6.99
C ILE A 134 -7.35 13.86 -7.73
N PRO A 135 -6.45 14.58 -7.03
CA PRO A 135 -5.54 15.51 -7.70
C PRO A 135 -4.35 14.79 -8.34
N THR A 136 -3.88 15.30 -9.47
CA THR A 136 -2.66 14.83 -10.17
C THR A 136 -1.37 15.45 -9.65
N THR A 137 -1.46 16.23 -8.57
CA THR A 137 -0.40 17.17 -8.14
C THR A 137 -0.01 16.99 -6.69
N VAL A 138 -0.52 15.93 -6.04
CA VAL A 138 -0.17 15.56 -4.68
C VAL A 138 1.33 15.27 -4.61
N VAL A 139 1.99 15.83 -3.60
CA VAL A 139 3.42 15.61 -3.33
C VAL A 139 3.53 14.65 -2.16
N ASP A 140 4.38 13.64 -2.26
CA ASP A 140 4.59 12.66 -1.18
C ASP A 140 5.13 13.29 0.12
N LEU A 141 5.09 12.55 1.22
CA LEU A 141 5.78 12.96 2.43
C LEU A 141 7.28 13.06 2.17
N CYS A 142 7.90 14.12 2.69
CA CYS A 142 9.35 14.28 2.55
C CYS A 142 10.07 13.13 3.27
N THR A 143 10.94 12.41 2.57
CA THR A 143 11.69 11.27 3.12
C THR A 143 12.60 11.63 4.30
N LYS A 144 12.98 12.92 4.44
CA LYS A 144 13.85 13.41 5.51
C LYS A 144 13.11 13.95 6.73
N CYS A 145 12.05 14.73 6.53
CA CYS A 145 11.36 15.42 7.63
C CYS A 145 9.91 14.98 7.83
N HIS A 146 9.41 14.09 6.98
CA HIS A 146 8.08 13.47 7.06
C HIS A 146 6.91 14.46 7.04
N ARG A 147 7.14 15.67 6.54
CA ARG A 147 6.10 16.69 6.36
C ARG A 147 5.72 16.81 4.89
N ARG A 148 4.44 17.08 4.65
CA ARG A 148 3.90 17.29 3.31
C ARG A 148 4.12 18.70 2.81
N SER A 149 4.66 18.82 1.61
CA SER A 149 4.82 20.12 0.95
C SER A 149 3.57 20.47 0.15
N PRO A 150 3.36 21.77 -0.19
CA PRO A 150 2.29 22.17 -1.07
C PRO A 150 2.35 21.38 -2.39
N ARG A 151 1.20 21.18 -3.01
CA ARG A 151 1.11 20.49 -4.31
C ARG A 151 2.06 21.09 -5.34
N ARG A 152 2.53 20.25 -6.27
CA ARG A 152 3.50 20.60 -7.33
C ARG A 152 4.89 21.05 -6.83
N SER A 153 5.18 20.97 -5.52
CA SER A 153 6.52 21.27 -5.02
C SER A 153 7.52 20.24 -5.55
N THR A 154 8.71 20.70 -5.93
CA THR A 154 9.87 19.85 -6.26
C THR A 154 10.85 19.76 -5.09
N GLN A 155 10.75 20.67 -4.13
CA GLN A 155 11.54 20.67 -2.91
C GLN A 155 10.65 20.84 -1.67
N CYS A 156 11.06 20.20 -0.58
CA CYS A 156 10.37 20.27 0.68
C CYS A 156 10.40 21.68 1.24
N LYS A 157 9.23 22.31 1.46
CA LYS A 157 9.15 23.68 2.01
C LYS A 157 9.76 23.84 3.40
N PHE A 158 9.99 22.72 4.12
CA PHE A 158 10.48 22.73 5.50
C PHE A 158 11.97 22.43 5.63
N CYS A 159 12.55 21.63 4.72
CA CYS A 159 13.95 21.20 4.86
C CYS A 159 14.76 21.24 3.56
N GLY A 160 14.16 21.63 2.43
CA GLY A 160 14.82 21.77 1.13
C GLY A 160 15.13 20.45 0.40
N THR A 161 14.92 19.29 1.02
CA THR A 161 15.08 17.97 0.37
C THR A 161 14.15 17.84 -0.83
N GLU A 162 14.60 17.23 -1.91
CA GLU A 162 13.75 16.93 -3.06
C GLU A 162 12.51 16.12 -2.65
N VAL A 163 11.37 16.41 -3.27
CA VAL A 163 10.11 15.73 -3.04
C VAL A 163 9.46 15.34 -4.36
N VAL A 164 8.68 14.27 -4.33
CA VAL A 164 8.14 13.63 -5.53
C VAL A 164 6.64 13.91 -5.63
N VAL A 165 6.19 14.33 -6.81
CA VAL A 165 4.77 14.35 -7.16
C VAL A 165 4.33 12.92 -7.46
N ILE A 166 3.27 12.46 -6.79
CA ILE A 166 2.76 11.09 -6.90
C ILE A 166 1.60 11.01 -7.87
N THR A 167 1.40 9.82 -8.45
CA THR A 167 0.29 9.55 -9.36
C THR A 167 -1.06 9.59 -8.64
N PRO A 168 -2.18 9.80 -9.35
CA PRO A 168 -3.52 9.64 -8.79
C PRO A 168 -3.76 8.26 -8.18
N TYR A 169 -3.18 7.22 -8.78
CA TYR A 169 -3.23 5.85 -8.27
C TYR A 169 -2.59 5.73 -6.89
N ARG A 170 -1.35 6.24 -6.73
CA ARG A 170 -0.64 6.26 -5.46
C ARG A 170 -1.34 7.15 -4.43
N ALA A 171 -1.88 8.30 -4.85
CA ALA A 171 -2.62 9.20 -3.97
C ALA A 171 -3.86 8.53 -3.37
N LEU A 172 -4.68 7.88 -4.21
CA LEU A 172 -5.87 7.16 -3.73
C LEU A 172 -5.49 5.93 -2.90
N SER A 173 -4.49 5.15 -3.34
CA SER A 173 -4.02 3.96 -2.62
C SER A 173 -3.59 4.32 -1.18
N ASN A 174 -2.71 5.31 -1.03
CA ASN A 174 -2.27 5.78 0.28
C ASN A 174 -3.45 6.25 1.14
N SER A 175 -4.37 7.04 0.57
CA SER A 175 -5.57 7.50 1.28
C SER A 175 -6.45 6.35 1.78
N LEU A 176 -6.62 5.29 1.00
CA LEU A 176 -7.41 4.12 1.39
C LEU A 176 -6.73 3.32 2.49
N ILE A 177 -5.44 3.06 2.38
CA ILE A 177 -4.65 2.31 3.38
C ILE A 177 -4.71 3.00 4.73
N TYR A 178 -4.34 4.27 4.77
CA TYR A 178 -4.29 5.01 6.03
C TYR A 178 -5.69 5.39 6.53
N GLY A 179 -6.63 5.68 5.63
CA GLY A 179 -8.03 5.88 5.98
C GLY A 179 -8.65 4.65 6.64
N PHE A 180 -8.29 3.45 6.17
CA PHE A 180 -8.68 2.18 6.78
C PHE A 180 -8.16 2.11 8.22
N TYR A 181 -6.86 2.31 8.44
CA TYR A 181 -6.28 2.20 9.79
C TYR A 181 -6.85 3.24 10.75
N CYS A 182 -7.00 4.50 10.32
CA CYS A 182 -7.63 5.54 11.14
C CYS A 182 -9.07 5.15 11.52
N LYS A 183 -9.89 4.72 10.55
CA LYS A 183 -11.28 4.29 10.79
C LYS A 183 -11.33 3.12 11.78
N MET A 184 -10.51 2.09 11.54
CA MET A 184 -10.50 0.88 12.37
C MET A 184 -9.93 1.13 13.77
N ALA A 185 -9.03 2.10 13.92
CA ALA A 185 -8.52 2.54 15.22
C ALA A 185 -9.49 3.44 16.00
N GLY A 186 -10.59 3.90 15.35
CA GLY A 186 -11.53 4.85 15.91
C GLY A 186 -11.02 6.29 15.93
N ILE A 187 -10.10 6.65 15.02
CA ILE A 187 -9.59 8.01 14.85
C ILE A 187 -10.45 8.73 13.82
N GLU A 188 -11.14 9.77 14.28
CA GLU A 188 -12.02 10.59 13.44
C GLU A 188 -11.21 11.65 12.69
N LEU A 189 -11.34 11.65 11.37
CA LEU A 189 -10.72 12.60 10.44
C LEU A 189 -11.81 13.38 9.68
N GLU A 190 -11.42 14.52 9.08
CA GLU A 190 -12.29 15.35 8.23
C GLU A 190 -12.95 14.57 7.09
N CYS A 191 -12.27 13.53 6.58
CA CYS A 191 -12.76 12.59 5.58
C CYS A 191 -12.64 11.16 6.12
N ASP A 192 -13.70 10.39 5.97
CA ASP A 192 -13.70 8.97 6.29
C ASP A 192 -13.20 8.15 5.07
N TYR A 193 -12.88 6.88 5.30
CA TYR A 193 -12.48 5.94 4.25
C TYR A 193 -13.45 5.93 3.05
N ASP A 194 -14.77 5.96 3.34
CA ASP A 194 -15.81 5.92 2.32
C ASP A 194 -15.79 7.15 1.40
N ASP A 195 -15.35 8.31 1.90
CA ASP A 195 -15.19 9.55 1.11
C ASP A 195 -14.08 9.40 0.07
N TYR A 196 -13.03 8.64 0.37
CA TYR A 196 -11.96 8.31 -0.57
C TYR A 196 -12.39 7.22 -1.54
N LEU A 197 -12.98 6.13 -1.03
CA LEU A 197 -13.38 4.98 -1.83
C LEU A 197 -14.32 5.35 -2.98
N ARG A 198 -15.24 6.30 -2.76
CA ARG A 198 -16.20 6.75 -3.77
C ARG A 198 -15.55 7.25 -5.07
N TRP A 199 -14.27 7.61 -5.03
CA TRP A 199 -13.52 8.12 -6.19
C TRP A 199 -12.86 7.02 -7.03
N LEU A 200 -12.80 5.77 -6.57
CA LEU A 200 -12.20 4.67 -7.31
C LEU A 200 -12.71 4.53 -8.76
N PRO A 201 -14.03 4.65 -9.04
CA PRO A 201 -14.58 4.65 -10.41
C PRO A 201 -13.94 5.65 -11.37
N SER A 202 -13.45 6.80 -10.88
CA SER A 202 -12.84 7.82 -11.73
C SER A 202 -11.48 7.42 -12.31
N LEU A 203 -10.86 6.38 -11.75
CA LEU A 203 -9.61 5.77 -12.25
C LEU A 203 -9.87 4.53 -13.12
N ARG A 204 -11.15 4.16 -13.31
CA ARG A 204 -11.55 3.07 -14.22
C ARG A 204 -11.92 3.64 -15.60
N PRO A 205 -11.74 2.88 -16.69
CA PRO A 205 -11.07 1.57 -16.75
C PRO A 205 -9.56 1.70 -16.52
N TYR A 206 -8.97 0.66 -15.94
CA TYR A 206 -7.53 0.54 -15.74
C TYR A 206 -6.80 0.31 -17.06
N LYS A 207 -5.52 0.67 -17.10
CA LYS A 207 -4.72 0.72 -18.32
C LYS A 207 -3.67 -0.39 -18.35
N SER A 208 -3.33 -0.87 -19.54
CA SER A 208 -2.24 -1.84 -19.68
C SER A 208 -0.86 -1.19 -19.51
N SER A 209 0.18 -2.01 -19.32
CA SER A 209 1.57 -1.55 -19.29
C SER A 209 2.07 -0.95 -20.62
N ASN A 210 1.28 -1.06 -21.70
CA ASN A 210 1.57 -0.43 -22.99
C ASN A 210 0.99 0.99 -23.08
N GLU A 211 0.05 1.34 -22.20
CA GLU A 211 -0.66 2.62 -22.19
C GLU A 211 -0.16 3.56 -21.09
N LEU A 212 0.59 3.03 -20.11
CA LEU A 212 1.17 3.79 -19.01
C LEU A 212 2.69 3.58 -18.94
N PRO A 213 3.45 4.60 -18.51
CA PRO A 213 4.82 4.39 -18.06
C PRO A 213 4.87 3.32 -16.98
N TRP A 214 5.92 2.49 -16.96
CA TRP A 214 6.02 1.34 -16.06
C TRP A 214 5.78 1.70 -14.58
N LYS A 215 6.32 2.84 -14.13
CA LYS A 215 6.13 3.31 -12.74
C LYS A 215 4.66 3.60 -12.44
N GLU A 216 3.92 4.22 -13.37
CA GLU A 216 2.50 4.52 -13.18
C GLU A 216 1.65 3.26 -13.25
N PHE A 217 2.00 2.31 -14.12
CA PHE A 217 1.38 0.98 -14.18
C PHE A 217 1.57 0.22 -12.85
N VAL A 218 2.76 0.28 -12.25
CA VAL A 218 3.03 -0.29 -10.92
C VAL A 218 2.19 0.39 -9.83
N ASP A 219 2.06 1.72 -9.86
CA ASP A 219 1.17 2.43 -8.94
C ASP A 219 -0.31 2.03 -9.12
N GLU A 220 -0.77 1.80 -10.35
CA GLU A 220 -2.10 1.28 -10.65
C GLU A 220 -2.29 -0.15 -10.10
N CYS A 221 -1.30 -1.03 -10.27
CA CYS A 221 -1.28 -2.37 -9.68
C CYS A 221 -1.44 -2.29 -8.14
N TYR A 222 -0.67 -1.43 -7.48
CA TYR A 222 -0.75 -1.24 -6.02
C TYR A 222 -2.08 -0.64 -5.57
N LEU A 223 -2.69 0.26 -6.34
CA LEU A 223 -4.04 0.73 -6.03
C LEU A 223 -5.02 -0.44 -6.02
N ILE A 224 -5.00 -1.26 -7.07
CA ILE A 224 -5.96 -2.35 -7.24
C ILE A 224 -5.81 -3.38 -6.12
N THR A 225 -4.58 -3.77 -5.78
CA THR A 225 -4.35 -4.71 -4.68
C THR A 225 -4.79 -4.14 -3.35
N HIS A 226 -4.48 -2.87 -3.06
CA HIS A 226 -4.83 -2.25 -1.78
C HIS A 226 -6.32 -1.96 -1.64
N VAL A 227 -7.06 -1.70 -2.73
CA VAL A 227 -8.53 -1.69 -2.72
C VAL A 227 -9.06 -3.05 -2.24
N VAL A 228 -8.54 -4.14 -2.80
CA VAL A 228 -8.95 -5.50 -2.40
C VAL A 228 -8.57 -5.76 -0.94
N PHE A 229 -7.37 -5.39 -0.52
CA PHE A 229 -6.91 -5.58 0.86
C PHE A 229 -7.72 -4.79 1.87
N THR A 230 -7.91 -3.48 1.70
CA THR A 230 -8.65 -2.67 2.68
C THR A 230 -10.12 -3.08 2.75
N LEU A 231 -10.75 -3.40 1.62
CA LEU A 231 -12.15 -3.89 1.60
C LEU A 231 -12.31 -5.26 2.26
N SER A 232 -11.33 -6.14 2.11
CA SER A 232 -11.35 -7.49 2.70
C SER A 232 -10.83 -7.55 4.14
N GLN A 233 -10.47 -6.41 4.74
CA GLN A 233 -9.73 -6.34 6.01
C GLN A 233 -8.46 -7.21 5.97
N TRP A 234 -7.63 -7.00 4.95
CA TRP A 234 -6.36 -7.69 4.73
C TRP A 234 -6.53 -9.21 4.61
N GLY A 235 -7.53 -9.62 3.81
CA GLY A 235 -7.78 -11.02 3.47
C GLY A 235 -8.63 -11.80 4.48
N GLN A 236 -9.13 -11.17 5.54
CA GLN A 236 -10.05 -11.82 6.51
C GLN A 236 -11.42 -12.11 5.90
N LEU A 237 -11.89 -11.25 4.99
CA LEU A 237 -13.17 -11.38 4.32
C LEU A 237 -12.98 -11.81 2.87
N ARG A 238 -13.80 -12.75 2.41
CA ARG A 238 -13.87 -13.10 1.00
C ARG A 238 -14.75 -12.09 0.25
N LEU A 239 -14.22 -11.48 -0.80
CA LEU A 239 -14.96 -10.53 -1.63
C LEU A 239 -15.68 -11.24 -2.79
N GLN A 240 -16.77 -10.64 -3.26
CA GLN A 240 -17.50 -11.13 -4.43
C GLN A 240 -16.95 -10.48 -5.70
N ILE A 241 -16.72 -11.27 -6.74
CA ILE A 241 -16.23 -10.77 -8.05
C ILE A 241 -17.18 -9.71 -8.61
N GLN A 242 -18.49 -9.87 -8.41
CA GLN A 242 -19.51 -8.94 -8.91
C GLN A 242 -19.36 -7.54 -8.31
N GLN A 243 -18.77 -7.41 -7.13
CA GLN A 243 -18.59 -6.12 -6.47
C GLN A 243 -17.43 -5.32 -7.07
N LEU A 244 -16.39 -6.02 -7.54
CA LEU A 244 -15.15 -5.44 -8.05
C LEU A 244 -14.70 -6.15 -9.34
N PRO A 245 -15.54 -6.14 -10.40
CA PRO A 245 -15.25 -6.91 -11.61
C PRO A 245 -14.02 -6.34 -12.36
N HIS A 246 -13.81 -5.02 -12.31
CA HIS A 246 -12.69 -4.36 -12.95
C HIS A 246 -11.35 -4.78 -12.34
N GLU A 247 -11.28 -4.80 -11.01
CA GLU A 247 -10.10 -5.22 -10.25
C GLU A 247 -9.81 -6.70 -10.49
N TYR A 248 -10.83 -7.55 -10.37
CA TYR A 248 -10.69 -8.99 -10.60
C TYR A 248 -10.17 -9.32 -12.01
N LEU A 249 -10.74 -8.68 -13.04
CA LEU A 249 -10.32 -8.92 -14.42
C LEU A 249 -8.90 -8.42 -14.67
N PHE A 250 -8.55 -7.24 -14.17
CA PHE A 250 -7.21 -6.67 -14.29
C PHE A 250 -6.14 -7.59 -13.68
N LEU A 251 -6.38 -8.06 -12.45
CA LEU A 251 -5.46 -8.97 -11.74
C LEU A 251 -5.21 -10.26 -12.54
N ARG A 252 -6.27 -10.83 -13.13
CA ARG A 252 -6.15 -12.05 -13.95
C ARG A 252 -5.38 -11.84 -15.24
N GLU A 253 -5.61 -10.71 -15.88
CA GLU A 253 -4.98 -10.35 -17.16
C GLU A 253 -3.48 -10.08 -16.99
N HIS A 254 -3.08 -9.40 -15.91
CA HIS A 254 -1.72 -8.88 -15.76
C HIS A 254 -0.79 -9.75 -14.91
N LEU A 255 -1.29 -10.74 -14.15
CA LEU A 255 -0.42 -11.67 -13.41
C LEU A 255 0.64 -12.38 -14.30
N PRO A 256 0.34 -12.86 -15.53
CA PRO A 256 1.36 -13.44 -16.41
C PRO A 256 2.50 -12.46 -16.75
N LEU A 257 2.20 -11.17 -16.94
CA LEU A 257 3.21 -10.14 -17.17
C LEU A 257 4.13 -9.98 -15.95
N LEU A 258 3.55 -9.96 -14.75
CA LEU A 258 4.32 -9.82 -13.50
C LEU A 258 5.23 -11.02 -13.24
N LEU A 259 4.75 -12.24 -13.57
CA LEU A 259 5.56 -13.45 -13.56
C LEU A 259 6.75 -13.35 -14.54
N GLN A 260 6.50 -12.85 -15.76
CA GLN A 260 7.57 -12.63 -16.74
C GLN A 260 8.60 -11.60 -16.25
N LYS A 261 8.16 -10.58 -15.52
CA LYS A 261 9.01 -9.54 -14.92
C LYS A 261 9.71 -10.00 -13.64
N GLN A 262 9.37 -11.19 -13.12
CA GLN A 262 9.88 -11.73 -11.86
C GLN A 262 9.63 -10.79 -10.68
N ASP A 263 8.50 -10.07 -10.68
CA ASP A 263 8.16 -9.13 -9.62
C ASP A 263 7.51 -9.87 -8.45
N VAL A 264 8.32 -10.26 -7.46
CA VAL A 264 7.83 -11.01 -6.29
C VAL A 264 6.77 -10.24 -5.51
N HIS A 265 6.88 -8.92 -5.42
CA HIS A 265 5.96 -8.10 -4.65
C HIS A 265 4.56 -8.18 -5.26
N LEU A 266 4.44 -7.81 -6.53
CA LEU A 266 3.15 -7.76 -7.20
C LEU A 266 2.60 -9.16 -7.50
N VAL A 267 3.44 -10.16 -7.78
CA VAL A 267 2.97 -11.55 -7.90
C VAL A 267 2.33 -12.04 -6.60
N GLY A 268 2.97 -11.77 -5.44
CA GLY A 268 2.42 -12.10 -4.13
C GLY A 268 1.04 -11.48 -3.92
N GLU A 269 0.94 -10.16 -4.08
CA GLU A 269 -0.31 -9.45 -3.86
C GLU A 269 -1.41 -9.87 -4.86
N PHE A 270 -1.08 -10.11 -6.13
CA PHE A 270 -2.05 -10.53 -7.13
C PHE A 270 -2.61 -11.92 -6.83
N VAL A 271 -1.74 -12.87 -6.47
CA VAL A 271 -2.16 -14.22 -6.09
C VAL A 271 -3.08 -14.15 -4.86
N GLU A 272 -2.73 -13.36 -3.85
CA GLU A 272 -3.57 -13.17 -2.67
C GLU A 272 -4.93 -12.55 -3.02
N CYS A 273 -4.94 -11.44 -3.79
CA CYS A 273 -6.17 -10.76 -4.19
C CYS A 273 -7.10 -11.68 -5.00
N LEU A 274 -6.57 -12.47 -5.93
CA LEU A 274 -7.36 -13.46 -6.68
C LEU A 274 -7.96 -14.53 -5.75
N ARG A 275 -7.25 -14.93 -4.71
CA ARG A 275 -7.76 -15.88 -3.71
C ARG A 275 -8.80 -15.24 -2.78
N ILE A 276 -8.68 -13.95 -2.47
CA ILE A 276 -9.70 -13.15 -1.78
C ILE A 276 -11.00 -13.07 -2.60
N PHE A 277 -10.91 -13.00 -3.93
CA PHE A 277 -12.07 -13.18 -4.82
C PHE A 277 -12.58 -14.62 -4.91
N GLY A 278 -11.87 -15.56 -4.30
CA GLY A 278 -12.25 -16.96 -4.23
C GLY A 278 -11.89 -17.78 -5.47
N VAL A 279 -10.89 -17.36 -6.23
CA VAL A 279 -10.28 -18.21 -7.26
C VAL A 279 -9.71 -19.46 -6.57
N ALA A 280 -10.06 -20.63 -7.10
CA ALA A 280 -9.68 -21.90 -6.51
C ALA A 280 -8.14 -22.09 -6.51
N GLU A 281 -7.60 -22.71 -5.46
CA GLU A 281 -6.16 -22.97 -5.35
C GLU A 281 -5.60 -23.84 -6.49
N ASN A 282 -6.43 -24.67 -7.11
CA ASN A 282 -6.03 -25.52 -8.22
C ASN A 282 -6.17 -24.85 -9.60
N ALA A 283 -6.56 -23.58 -9.66
CA ALA A 283 -6.56 -22.83 -10.90
C ALA A 283 -5.11 -22.64 -11.39
N SER A 284 -4.85 -22.89 -12.69
CA SER A 284 -3.50 -22.82 -13.28
C SER A 284 -2.77 -21.54 -12.90
N LEU A 285 -3.47 -20.41 -13.02
CA LEU A 285 -2.92 -19.08 -12.73
C LEU A 285 -2.46 -18.92 -11.27
N ILE A 286 -3.19 -19.49 -10.30
CA ILE A 286 -2.80 -19.47 -8.89
C ILE A 286 -1.63 -20.40 -8.64
N LEU A 287 -1.65 -21.60 -9.24
CA LEU A 287 -0.57 -22.57 -9.12
C LEU A 287 0.75 -22.04 -9.70
N GLU A 288 0.71 -21.37 -10.85
CA GLU A 288 1.87 -20.74 -11.49
C GLU A 288 2.49 -19.67 -10.58
N GLY A 289 1.66 -18.77 -10.04
CA GLY A 289 2.13 -17.75 -9.10
C GLY A 289 2.72 -18.34 -7.82
N MET A 290 2.04 -19.32 -7.22
CA MET A 290 2.55 -20.00 -6.03
C MET A 290 3.83 -20.79 -6.31
N HIS A 291 3.97 -21.40 -7.48
CA HIS A 291 5.17 -22.13 -7.87
C HIS A 291 6.37 -21.18 -7.98
N PHE A 292 6.19 -20.08 -8.72
CA PHE A 292 7.18 -19.02 -8.83
C PHE A 292 7.63 -18.54 -7.44
N LEU A 293 6.70 -18.23 -6.53
CA LEU A 293 7.05 -17.81 -5.17
C LEU A 293 7.81 -18.89 -4.40
N LEU A 294 7.53 -20.18 -4.60
CA LEU A 294 8.28 -21.24 -3.92
C LEU A 294 9.70 -21.40 -4.48
N GLU A 295 9.91 -21.13 -5.77
CA GLU A 295 11.22 -21.20 -6.43
C GLU A 295 12.12 -20.01 -6.09
N GLU A 296 11.54 -18.82 -5.95
CA GLU A 296 12.27 -17.58 -5.64
C GLU A 296 12.64 -17.42 -4.16
N GLN A 297 12.27 -18.37 -3.29
CA GLN A 297 12.63 -18.28 -1.87
C GLN A 297 14.13 -18.48 -1.65
N ASN A 298 14.77 -17.51 -0.99
CA ASN A 298 16.16 -17.62 -0.59
C ASN A 298 16.37 -18.69 0.51
N ALA A 299 17.61 -19.14 0.66
CA ALA A 299 17.98 -20.13 1.66
C ALA A 299 17.67 -19.71 3.11
N ASP A 300 17.77 -18.40 3.41
CA ASP A 300 17.47 -17.79 4.70
C ASP A 300 15.96 -17.63 4.97
N GLY A 301 15.12 -17.93 3.99
CA GLY A 301 13.67 -17.83 4.08
C GLY A 301 13.07 -16.55 3.51
N SER A 302 13.90 -15.57 3.12
CA SER A 302 13.44 -14.30 2.55
C SER A 302 13.07 -14.41 1.07
N TRP A 303 12.45 -13.34 0.57
CA TRP A 303 12.24 -13.06 -0.85
C TRP A 303 12.83 -11.70 -1.23
N ASP A 304 13.27 -11.57 -2.49
CA ASP A 304 13.97 -10.40 -3.06
C ASP A 304 15.10 -9.80 -2.20
N ASN A 305 15.71 -10.64 -1.35
CA ASN A 305 16.93 -10.28 -0.63
C ASN A 305 18.16 -10.77 -1.40
N LYS A 306 19.08 -9.86 -1.69
CA LYS A 306 20.33 -10.16 -2.42
C LYS A 306 21.57 -10.06 -1.54
N ARG A 307 21.44 -9.68 -0.27
CA ARG A 307 22.57 -9.35 0.62
C ARG A 307 22.45 -9.99 2.00
N LYS A 308 23.60 -10.25 2.62
CA LYS A 308 23.67 -10.74 4.01
C LYS A 308 23.45 -9.64 5.04
N GLU A 309 23.85 -8.42 4.71
CA GLU A 309 23.65 -7.22 5.53
C GLU A 309 22.83 -6.22 4.70
N MET A 310 21.79 -5.68 5.31
CA MET A 310 20.85 -4.76 4.68
C MET A 310 20.84 -3.45 5.48
N ASN A 311 20.80 -2.32 4.78
CA ASN A 311 20.36 -1.07 5.41
C ASN A 311 18.84 -1.11 5.65
N VAL A 312 18.28 -0.07 6.28
CA VAL A 312 16.87 -0.06 6.67
C VAL A 312 15.92 -0.14 5.47
N ASP A 313 16.26 0.50 4.35
CA ASP A 313 15.44 0.50 3.13
C ASP A 313 15.47 -0.87 2.44
N GLU A 314 16.67 -1.46 2.32
CA GLU A 314 16.86 -2.82 1.80
C GLU A 314 16.14 -3.86 2.67
N ALA A 315 16.16 -3.68 4.00
CA ALA A 315 15.44 -4.53 4.92
C ALA A 315 13.92 -4.42 4.76
N TYR A 316 13.40 -3.21 4.49
CA TYR A 316 11.97 -3.02 4.22
C TYR A 316 11.54 -3.72 2.93
N VAL A 317 12.33 -3.62 1.86
CA VAL A 317 12.05 -4.32 0.59
C VAL A 317 11.99 -5.83 0.81
N ALA A 318 13.01 -6.42 1.44
CA ALA A 318 13.05 -7.85 1.71
C ALA A 318 11.93 -8.30 2.67
N TYR A 319 11.62 -7.50 3.69
CA TYR A 319 10.49 -7.72 4.59
C TYR A 319 9.17 -7.77 3.83
N HIS A 320 8.89 -6.75 3.01
CA HIS A 320 7.65 -6.63 2.27
C HIS A 320 7.50 -7.77 1.25
N ALA A 321 8.55 -8.08 0.47
CA ALA A 321 8.56 -9.21 -0.45
C ALA A 321 8.25 -10.53 0.27
N THR A 322 8.86 -10.74 1.43
CA THR A 322 8.66 -11.95 2.24
C THR A 322 7.24 -12.02 2.79
N MET A 323 6.69 -10.89 3.27
CA MET A 323 5.33 -10.79 3.77
C MET A 323 4.31 -11.18 2.70
N VAL A 324 4.34 -10.53 1.53
CA VAL A 324 3.35 -10.79 0.47
C VAL A 324 3.49 -12.20 -0.11
N ALA A 325 4.72 -12.72 -0.21
CA ALA A 325 4.94 -14.12 -0.60
C ALA A 325 4.33 -15.10 0.42
N ILE A 326 4.49 -14.84 1.72
CA ILE A 326 3.87 -15.66 2.77
C ILE A 326 2.35 -15.61 2.68
N GLN A 327 1.75 -14.42 2.55
CA GLN A 327 0.30 -14.27 2.47
C GLN A 327 -0.28 -15.00 1.26
N ALA A 328 0.35 -14.85 0.08
CA ALA A 328 0.01 -15.59 -1.13
C ALA A 328 0.13 -17.11 -0.95
N LEU A 329 1.12 -17.57 -0.17
CA LEU A 329 1.36 -18.98 0.11
C LEU A 329 0.54 -19.53 1.28
N ILE A 330 -0.12 -18.75 2.12
CA ILE A 330 -0.91 -19.32 3.24
C ILE A 330 -2.24 -19.88 2.70
N PRO A 331 -2.69 -21.08 3.07
CA PRO A 331 -4.07 -21.50 2.80
C PRO A 331 -5.03 -20.52 3.51
N SER A 332 -5.86 -19.78 2.77
CA SER A 332 -6.64 -18.68 3.35
C SER A 332 -7.82 -19.22 4.17
N GLU A 333 -7.89 -18.83 5.45
CA GLU A 333 -9.08 -18.99 6.28
C GLU A 333 -9.83 -17.66 6.37
N PHE A 334 -11.01 -17.60 5.76
CA PHE A 334 -11.86 -16.41 5.81
C PHE A 334 -12.76 -16.45 7.05
N SER A 335 -12.87 -15.33 7.75
CA SER A 335 -13.79 -15.15 8.88
C SER A 335 -15.21 -14.78 8.43
N GLY A 336 -15.36 -14.34 7.18
CA GLY A 336 -16.64 -13.92 6.62
C GLY A 336 -16.57 -13.60 5.12
N PHE A 337 -17.61 -12.91 4.64
CA PHE A 337 -17.79 -12.52 3.24
C PHE A 337 -18.27 -11.07 3.16
N GLY A 338 -17.98 -10.39 2.05
CA GLY A 338 -18.39 -9.01 1.78
C GLY A 338 -17.35 -7.98 2.20
N CYS A 339 -17.69 -6.70 2.07
CA CYS A 339 -16.80 -5.59 2.41
C CYS A 339 -16.68 -5.39 3.93
N MET A 340 -15.68 -4.62 4.35
CA MET A 340 -15.36 -4.39 5.76
C MET A 340 -16.51 -3.88 6.64
N ASN A 341 -17.51 -3.18 6.08
CA ASN A 341 -18.72 -2.75 6.78
C ASN A 341 -19.89 -2.49 5.79
N GLU A 342 -21.10 -2.28 6.31
CA GLU A 342 -22.33 -2.09 5.53
C GLU A 342 -22.32 -0.82 4.65
N SER A 343 -21.72 0.28 5.11
CA SER A 343 -21.64 1.52 4.34
C SER A 343 -20.78 1.32 3.10
N THR A 344 -19.61 0.72 3.29
CA THR A 344 -18.69 0.37 2.22
C THR A 344 -19.32 -0.64 1.25
N GLU A 345 -20.00 -1.67 1.77
CA GLU A 345 -20.75 -2.66 0.96
C GLU A 345 -21.80 -1.98 0.06
N THR A 346 -22.50 -0.97 0.59
CA THR A 346 -23.51 -0.20 -0.15
C THR A 346 -22.87 0.59 -1.30
N ILE A 347 -21.73 1.22 -1.06
CA ILE A 347 -20.97 1.97 -2.10
C ILE A 347 -20.58 1.04 -3.24
N VAL A 348 -19.93 -0.09 -2.92
CA VAL A 348 -19.40 -1.01 -3.93
C VAL A 348 -20.54 -1.71 -4.70
N SER A 349 -21.61 -2.09 -4.01
CA SER A 349 -22.78 -2.71 -4.66
C SER A 349 -23.49 -1.78 -5.63
N ARG A 350 -23.47 -0.46 -5.37
CA ARG A 350 -24.01 0.55 -6.29
C ARG A 350 -23.24 0.56 -7.61
N TRP A 351 -21.91 0.40 -7.55
CA TRP A 351 -21.06 0.40 -8.74
C TRP A 351 -21.38 -0.75 -9.68
N TYR A 352 -21.59 -1.94 -9.15
CA TYR A 352 -22.05 -3.08 -9.94
C TYR A 352 -23.35 -2.77 -10.71
N GLY A 353 -24.30 -2.12 -10.03
CA GLY A 353 -25.58 -1.71 -10.64
C GLY A 353 -25.46 -0.60 -11.69
N GLU A 354 -24.45 0.27 -11.61
CA GLU A 354 -24.27 1.42 -12.51
C GLU A 354 -23.25 1.13 -13.63
N GLU A 355 -22.04 0.74 -13.29
CA GLU A 355 -20.94 0.52 -14.24
C GLU A 355 -21.12 -0.79 -15.00
N PHE A 356 -21.43 -1.88 -14.30
CA PHE A 356 -21.45 -3.20 -14.93
C PHE A 356 -22.81 -3.53 -15.57
N LEU A 357 -23.91 -3.40 -14.82
CA LEU A 357 -25.24 -3.76 -15.34
C LEU A 357 -25.80 -2.74 -16.33
N LYS A 358 -25.47 -1.45 -16.18
CA LYS A 358 -26.01 -0.38 -17.03
C LYS A 358 -24.98 0.19 -18.00
N CYS A 359 -23.71 -0.21 -17.91
CA CYS A 359 -22.60 0.37 -18.70
C CYS A 359 -22.56 1.90 -18.61
N ARG A 360 -22.83 2.47 -17.42
CA ARG A 360 -22.81 3.91 -17.17
C ARG A 360 -21.69 4.29 -16.22
N GLN A 361 -21.01 5.38 -16.51
CA GLN A 361 -20.09 5.96 -15.54
C GLN A 361 -20.85 6.43 -14.30
N ILE A 362 -20.27 6.20 -13.13
CA ILE A 362 -20.78 6.76 -11.88
C ILE A 362 -20.55 8.27 -11.94
N PRO A 363 -21.62 9.09 -11.82
CA PRO A 363 -21.47 10.53 -11.89
C PRO A 363 -20.58 11.03 -10.75
N SER A 364 -19.68 11.97 -11.06
CA SER A 364 -18.87 12.64 -10.05
C SER A 364 -19.77 13.23 -8.97
N PRO A 365 -19.50 12.96 -7.68
CA PRO A 365 -20.28 13.51 -6.58
C PRO A 365 -20.11 15.03 -6.43
N ILE A 366 -19.06 15.60 -7.04
CA ILE A 366 -18.85 17.03 -7.18
C ILE A 366 -19.30 17.43 -8.59
N SER A 367 -20.24 18.38 -8.67
CA SER A 367 -20.67 18.97 -9.94
C SER A 367 -19.46 19.51 -10.68
N THR A 368 -19.32 19.23 -11.98
CA THR A 368 -18.24 19.77 -12.82
C THR A 368 -18.23 21.30 -12.90
N LYS A 369 -19.30 21.96 -12.41
CA LYS A 369 -19.36 23.43 -12.25
C LYS A 369 -18.70 23.93 -10.96
N ASP A 370 -18.58 23.08 -9.95
CA ASP A 370 -17.99 23.38 -8.63
C ASP A 370 -16.57 22.79 -8.49
N ALA A 371 -16.21 21.80 -9.31
CA ALA A 371 -14.84 21.36 -9.47
C ALA A 371 -14.00 22.48 -10.09
N ILE A 372 -12.84 22.80 -9.50
CA ILE A 372 -11.91 23.77 -10.07
C ILE A 372 -11.58 23.33 -11.51
N PRO A 373 -11.92 24.13 -12.53
CA PRO A 373 -11.63 23.77 -13.92
C PRO A 373 -10.14 23.43 -14.08
N PRO A 374 -9.75 22.44 -14.91
CA PRO A 374 -8.34 22.12 -15.15
C PRO A 374 -7.50 23.34 -15.58
N GLU A 375 -8.15 24.34 -16.16
CA GLU A 375 -7.58 25.60 -16.63
C GLU A 375 -7.47 26.68 -15.53
N GLN A 376 -8.24 26.55 -14.45
CA GLN A 376 -8.19 27.41 -13.25
C GLN A 376 -7.46 26.75 -12.08
N ASP A 377 -7.16 25.46 -12.19
CA ASP A 377 -6.03 24.86 -11.50
C ASP A 377 -4.78 25.54 -12.06
N PHE A 378 -4.29 26.58 -11.37
CA PHE A 378 -3.15 27.41 -11.77
C PHE A 378 -1.89 26.55 -11.96
N MET A 379 -1.78 25.88 -13.11
CA MET A 379 -0.62 25.36 -13.85
C MET A 379 -1.11 24.28 -14.83
N TYR A 380 -1.87 24.68 -15.85
CA TYR A 380 -1.82 24.01 -17.15
C TYR A 380 -0.52 24.48 -17.83
N ASP A 381 0.62 24.02 -17.31
CA ASP A 381 1.93 24.51 -17.75
C ASP A 381 2.47 23.64 -18.90
N LYS A 382 2.83 24.32 -19.99
CA LYS A 382 3.36 23.80 -21.26
C LYS A 382 4.74 23.14 -21.14
N ARG A 383 5.11 22.61 -19.97
CA ARG A 383 6.39 21.95 -19.68
C ARG A 383 6.37 20.45 -19.97
N LEU A 384 5.20 19.80 -19.99
CA LEU A 384 5.08 18.40 -20.41
C LEU A 384 5.45 18.19 -21.88
N GLN A 385 5.35 19.23 -22.73
CA GLN A 385 5.79 19.16 -24.13
C GLN A 385 7.31 19.28 -24.33
N ARG A 386 8.12 19.54 -23.29
CA ARG A 386 9.59 19.64 -23.42
C ARG A 386 10.34 18.49 -22.77
N MET A 387 9.70 17.68 -21.92
CA MET A 387 10.34 16.52 -21.29
C MET A 387 10.30 15.26 -22.16
N ASP A 388 9.34 15.18 -23.10
CA ASP A 388 9.32 14.09 -24.09
C ASP A 388 10.53 14.16 -25.04
N ASP A 389 10.99 15.38 -25.40
CA ASP A 389 12.09 15.56 -26.36
C ASP A 389 13.49 15.25 -25.77
N ASP A 390 13.68 15.30 -24.45
CA ASP A 390 14.99 15.09 -23.80
C ASP A 390 15.20 13.65 -23.28
N ILE A 391 14.13 12.86 -23.09
CA ILE A 391 14.21 11.46 -22.65
C ILE A 391 14.60 10.52 -23.81
N ASP A 392 14.13 10.79 -25.03
CA ASP A 392 14.49 9.99 -26.21
C ASP A 392 15.99 10.09 -26.52
N VAL A 393 16.63 11.24 -26.25
CA VAL A 393 18.08 11.45 -26.44
C VAL A 393 18.92 10.67 -25.41
N ILE A 394 18.38 10.45 -24.20
CA ILE A 394 19.05 9.67 -23.14
C ILE A 394 18.89 8.17 -23.38
N LEU A 395 17.76 7.73 -23.94
CA LEU A 395 17.53 6.31 -24.23
C LEU A 395 18.31 5.83 -25.47
N ASP A 396 18.47 6.66 -26.51
CA ASP A 396 19.27 6.34 -27.71
C ASP A 396 20.78 6.20 -27.42
N SER A 397 21.27 6.69 -26.27
CA SER A 397 22.67 6.60 -25.87
C SER A 397 23.01 5.39 -24.98
N ILE A 398 22.01 4.57 -24.60
CA ILE A 398 22.19 3.37 -23.74
C ILE A 398 22.55 2.12 -24.55
N ASP A 399 22.03 1.97 -25.78
CA ASP A 399 22.27 0.78 -26.62
C ASP A 399 23.75 0.54 -27.00
N PRO A 400 24.57 1.56 -27.31
CA PRO A 400 25.99 1.37 -27.58
C PRO A 400 26.78 0.89 -26.33
N ILE A 401 26.33 1.28 -25.14
CA ILE A 401 26.97 0.95 -23.85
C ILE A 401 26.70 -0.52 -23.48
N LEU A 402 25.46 -0.99 -23.69
CA LEU A 402 25.08 -2.39 -23.45
C LEU A 402 25.77 -3.35 -24.44
N LEU A 403 25.94 -2.95 -25.70
CA LEU A 403 26.71 -3.73 -26.70
C LEU A 403 28.20 -3.82 -26.34
N ALA A 404 28.80 -2.73 -25.84
CA ALA A 404 30.19 -2.73 -25.38
C ALA A 404 30.41 -3.66 -24.17
N MET A 405 29.45 -3.74 -23.24
CA MET A 405 29.52 -4.62 -22.07
C MET A 405 29.35 -6.11 -22.42
N ALA A 406 28.48 -6.44 -23.38
CA ALA A 406 28.30 -7.80 -23.87
C ALA A 406 29.55 -8.34 -24.62
N SER A 407 30.30 -7.46 -25.31
CA SER A 407 31.54 -7.83 -26.01
C SER A 407 32.69 -8.18 -25.06
N LYS A 408 32.82 -7.46 -23.93
CA LYS A 408 33.84 -7.72 -22.90
C LYS A 408 33.60 -9.03 -22.15
N GLN A 409 32.35 -9.40 -21.89
CA GLN A 409 32.02 -10.68 -21.23
C GLN A 409 32.29 -11.90 -22.13
N ARG A 410 32.21 -11.77 -23.46
CA ARG A 410 32.57 -12.85 -24.40
C ARG A 410 34.08 -13.06 -24.55
N GLN A 411 34.90 -12.03 -24.32
CA GLN A 411 36.36 -12.15 -24.37
C GLN A 411 36.98 -12.75 -23.10
N GLN A 412 36.27 -12.74 -21.97
CA GLN A 412 36.71 -13.37 -20.71
C GLN A 412 36.28 -14.84 -20.55
N ARG A 413 35.53 -15.39 -21.52
CA ARG A 413 35.06 -16.78 -21.54
C ARG A 413 35.67 -17.62 -22.68
N LYS A 414 36.72 -17.12 -23.33
CA LYS A 414 37.66 -17.88 -24.15
C LYS A 414 39.02 -17.83 -23.49
#